data_AF-A0A6P5P3V3-F1
#
_entry.id   AF-A0A6P5P3V3-F1
#
_cell.length_a   1.000
_cell.length_b   1.000
_cell.length_c   1.000
_cell.angle_alpha   90.00
_cell.angle_beta   90.00
_cell.angle_gamma   90.00
#
_symmetry.space_group_name_H-M   'P 1'
#
loop_
_entity.id
_entity.type
_entity.pdbx_description
1 polymer ?
#
loop_
_entity_poly.entity_id
_entity_poly.type
_entity_poly.pdbx_seq_one_letter_code
_entity_poly.pdbx_strand_id
1 'polypeptide(L)'
;MNICRARPDDLMNTLHCNLLCLPENYQMKYYFYHGLTWPQLSYIAEDEDGKIVGYVLAKMEEDPDDVPHGHITSLAVKRSHRRLGLAQKLMDQASRAMIENFSAKYVSLHVRKSNRAALHLYSNTLNFQVSEVEPKYYADGEDAYAMKRDLSQMADELRRQLVLKKGRYVVLGSKENQGSTLPGPEEASQQENLAGGDSGSDSKDSTDVQDIMQTLGSTS
;
A
#
# COMPACT_ATOMS: atom_id res chain seq x y z
N MET A 1 1.79 -11.61 18.34
CA MET A 1 1.88 -11.40 16.87
C MET A 1 1.94 -9.92 16.59
N ASN A 2 3.07 -9.46 16.08
CA ASN A 2 3.29 -8.07 15.68
C ASN A 2 2.87 -7.88 14.22
N ILE A 3 2.26 -6.74 13.87
CA ILE A 3 1.96 -6.38 12.48
C ILE A 3 2.68 -5.08 12.17
N CYS A 4 3.55 -5.10 11.18
CA CYS A 4 4.39 -3.98 10.80
C CYS A 4 4.54 -3.90 9.29
N ARG A 5 4.95 -2.72 8.82
CA ARG A 5 5.24 -2.48 7.40
C ARG A 5 6.47 -3.29 6.99
N ALA A 6 6.38 -3.96 5.84
CA ALA A 6 7.48 -4.74 5.29
C ALA A 6 8.65 -3.82 4.91
N ARG A 7 9.87 -4.23 5.27
CA ARG A 7 11.13 -3.59 4.83
C ARG A 7 11.81 -4.45 3.76
N PRO A 8 12.78 -3.89 3.02
CA PRO A 8 13.57 -4.67 2.06
C PRO A 8 14.18 -5.94 2.67
N ASP A 9 14.64 -5.88 3.92
CA ASP A 9 15.22 -7.01 4.65
C ASP A 9 14.21 -8.16 4.89
N ASP A 10 12.91 -7.85 4.91
CA ASP A 10 11.83 -8.80 5.17
C ASP A 10 11.39 -9.54 3.89
N LEU A 11 11.80 -9.06 2.70
CA LEU A 11 11.32 -9.58 1.41
C LEU A 11 11.74 -11.04 1.17
N MET A 12 12.95 -11.45 1.58
CA MET A 12 13.40 -12.83 1.45
C MET A 12 12.56 -13.78 2.33
N ASN A 13 12.23 -13.35 3.53
CA ASN A 13 11.38 -14.13 4.44
C ASN A 13 9.91 -14.15 3.97
N THR A 14 9.47 -13.09 3.28
CA THR A 14 8.16 -13.00 2.63
C THR A 14 8.06 -13.99 1.46
N LEU A 15 9.07 -14.03 0.60
CA LEU A 15 9.22 -15.04 -0.47
C LEU A 15 9.15 -16.47 0.10
N HIS A 16 9.91 -16.74 1.17
CA HIS A 16 9.87 -18.05 1.82
C HIS A 16 8.47 -18.39 2.36
N CYS A 17 7.75 -17.41 2.93
CA CYS A 17 6.37 -17.62 3.39
C CYS A 17 5.40 -17.88 2.22
N ASN A 18 5.59 -17.24 1.07
CA ASN A 18 4.79 -17.46 -0.15
C ASN A 18 4.94 -18.91 -0.64
N LEU A 19 6.18 -19.37 -0.81
CA LEU A 19 6.52 -20.74 -1.24
C LEU A 19 5.89 -21.83 -0.36
N LEU A 20 5.73 -21.56 0.94
CA LEU A 20 5.11 -22.50 1.88
C LEU A 20 3.57 -22.49 1.84
N CYS A 21 2.96 -21.40 1.37
CA CYS A 21 1.53 -21.16 1.54
C CYS A 21 0.72 -21.18 0.26
N LEU A 22 1.34 -20.85 -0.89
CA LEU A 22 0.65 -20.60 -2.15
C LEU A 22 1.33 -21.32 -3.34
N PRO A 23 0.56 -21.80 -4.31
CA PRO A 23 1.10 -22.34 -5.56
C PRO A 23 1.59 -21.23 -6.51
N GLU A 24 1.00 -20.03 -6.44
CA GLU A 24 1.44 -18.86 -7.23
C GLU A 24 2.67 -18.21 -6.60
N ASN A 25 3.81 -18.34 -7.29
CA ASN A 25 5.13 -17.89 -6.82
C ASN A 25 5.74 -16.87 -7.78
N TYR A 26 6.57 -15.96 -7.25
CA TYR A 26 7.20 -14.89 -8.01
C TYR A 26 8.71 -14.89 -7.81
N GLN A 27 9.44 -14.40 -8.81
CA GLN A 27 10.88 -14.16 -8.68
C GLN A 27 11.17 -13.02 -7.70
N MET A 28 12.32 -13.05 -7.03
CA MET A 28 12.73 -12.04 -6.04
C MET A 28 12.72 -10.61 -6.61
N LYS A 29 13.03 -10.44 -7.90
CA LYS A 29 12.94 -9.14 -8.60
C LYS A 29 11.56 -8.48 -8.46
N TYR A 30 10.49 -9.28 -8.44
CA TYR A 30 9.12 -8.79 -8.34
C TYR A 30 8.78 -8.30 -6.92
N TYR A 31 9.34 -8.95 -5.90
CA TYR A 31 9.26 -8.46 -4.51
C TYR A 31 10.00 -7.14 -4.35
N PHE A 32 11.20 -7.01 -4.94
CA PHE A 32 11.94 -5.74 -4.93
C PHE A 32 11.19 -4.64 -5.67
N TYR A 33 10.60 -4.93 -6.83
CA TYR A 33 9.75 -3.96 -7.54
C TYR A 33 8.63 -3.42 -6.63
N HIS A 34 7.90 -4.29 -5.93
CA HIS A 34 6.88 -3.83 -4.97
C HIS A 34 7.46 -3.00 -3.82
N GLY A 35 8.55 -3.49 -3.20
CA GLY A 35 9.16 -2.86 -2.04
C GLY A 35 9.83 -1.52 -2.35
N LEU A 36 10.24 -1.29 -3.59
CA LEU A 36 10.88 -0.05 -4.03
C LEU A 36 9.87 0.95 -4.62
N THR A 37 8.85 0.48 -5.34
CA THR A 37 7.83 1.36 -5.95
C THR A 37 6.77 1.79 -4.94
N TRP A 38 6.29 0.87 -4.09
CA TRP A 38 5.25 1.15 -3.09
C TRP A 38 5.64 0.66 -1.68
N PRO A 39 6.72 1.20 -1.09
CA PRO A 39 7.24 0.75 0.21
C PRO A 39 6.21 0.84 1.36
N GLN A 40 5.16 1.65 1.22
CA GLN A 40 4.13 1.88 2.23
C GLN A 40 3.05 0.79 2.28
N LEU A 41 2.89 -0.02 1.22
CA LEU A 41 1.67 -0.82 1.01
C LEU A 41 1.76 -2.27 1.51
N SER A 42 2.98 -2.80 1.63
CA SER A 42 3.19 -4.18 2.04
C SER A 42 3.41 -4.30 3.55
N TYR A 43 2.81 -5.30 4.16
CA TYR A 43 2.86 -5.54 5.61
C TYR A 43 3.15 -6.99 5.90
N ILE A 44 3.79 -7.24 7.05
CA ILE A 44 4.10 -8.57 7.56
C ILE A 44 3.47 -8.74 8.94
N ALA A 45 3.22 -10.00 9.29
CA ALA A 45 2.86 -10.44 10.62
C ALA A 45 3.97 -11.35 11.15
N GLU A 46 4.51 -11.01 12.31
CA GLU A 46 5.62 -11.72 12.95
C GLU A 46 5.18 -12.35 14.26
N ASP A 47 5.77 -13.51 14.59
CA ASP A 47 5.67 -14.12 15.92
C ASP A 47 6.63 -13.47 16.93
N GLU A 48 6.67 -14.00 18.14
CA GLU A 48 7.50 -13.47 19.23
C GLU A 48 9.01 -13.66 18.97
N ASP A 49 9.38 -14.59 18.09
CA ASP A 49 10.76 -14.84 17.65
C ASP A 49 11.16 -13.94 16.47
N GLY A 50 10.26 -13.09 15.97
CA GLY A 50 10.49 -12.27 14.78
C GLY A 50 10.37 -13.05 13.46
N LYS A 51 9.78 -14.25 13.46
CA LYS A 51 9.57 -15.01 12.22
C LYS A 51 8.29 -14.54 11.56
N ILE A 52 8.36 -14.31 10.24
CA ILE A 52 7.18 -14.00 9.44
C ILE A 52 6.23 -15.20 9.43
N VAL A 53 5.02 -14.99 9.92
CA VAL A 53 3.92 -15.97 9.93
C VAL A 53 2.79 -15.61 8.97
N GLY A 54 2.79 -14.40 8.43
CA GLY A 54 1.92 -13.98 7.34
C GLY A 54 2.37 -12.67 6.74
N TYR A 55 1.86 -12.35 5.56
CA TYR A 55 2.19 -11.12 4.86
C TYR A 55 1.07 -10.72 3.89
N VAL A 56 1.06 -9.45 3.52
CA VAL A 56 0.34 -8.90 2.37
C VAL A 56 1.35 -8.15 1.50
N LEU A 57 1.39 -8.53 0.22
CA LEU A 57 2.15 -7.85 -0.83
C LEU A 57 1.15 -7.10 -1.70
N ALA A 58 1.29 -5.79 -1.77
CA ALA A 58 0.32 -4.92 -2.43
C ALA A 58 1.01 -3.83 -3.26
N LYS A 59 0.30 -3.38 -4.30
CA LYS A 59 0.73 -2.31 -5.22
C LYS A 59 -0.43 -1.34 -5.49
N MET A 60 -0.13 -0.24 -6.18
CA MET A 60 -1.15 0.52 -6.91
C MET A 60 -1.20 0.03 -8.35
N GLU A 61 -2.37 0.06 -8.98
CA GLU A 61 -2.42 -0.06 -10.44
C GLU A 61 -1.94 1.24 -11.10
N GLU A 62 -1.26 1.09 -12.24
CA GLU A 62 -0.52 2.16 -12.92
C GLU A 62 -1.24 2.68 -14.17
N ASP A 63 -2.43 2.15 -14.49
CA ASP A 63 -3.20 2.59 -15.66
C ASP A 63 -3.73 4.03 -15.45
N PRO A 64 -3.32 4.99 -16.30
CA PRO A 64 -3.70 6.39 -16.14
C PRO A 64 -5.17 6.68 -16.48
N ASP A 65 -5.84 5.81 -17.22
CA ASP A 65 -7.24 5.97 -17.59
C ASP A 65 -8.20 5.54 -16.46
N ASP A 66 -7.68 4.78 -15.49
CA ASP A 66 -8.42 4.29 -14.35
C ASP A 66 -8.37 5.24 -13.14
N VAL A 67 -9.41 5.16 -12.31
CA VAL A 67 -9.35 5.81 -11.00
C VAL A 67 -8.25 5.16 -10.14
N PRO A 68 -7.47 5.94 -9.36
CA PRO A 68 -6.41 5.38 -8.53
C PRO A 68 -6.95 4.30 -7.60
N HIS A 69 -6.40 3.10 -7.71
CA HIS A 69 -6.84 1.95 -6.92
C HIS A 69 -5.68 1.00 -6.60
N GLY A 70 -5.78 0.36 -5.45
CA GLY A 70 -4.79 -0.61 -5.01
C GLY A 70 -5.06 -2.00 -5.58
N HIS A 71 -4.04 -2.84 -5.61
CA HIS A 71 -4.15 -4.24 -5.97
C HIS A 71 -3.41 -5.12 -4.95
N ILE A 72 -4.05 -6.23 -4.53
CA ILE A 72 -3.43 -7.23 -3.67
C ILE A 72 -2.80 -8.31 -4.54
N THR A 73 -1.49 -8.21 -4.71
CA THR A 73 -0.69 -9.17 -5.45
C THR A 73 -0.64 -10.52 -4.75
N SER A 74 -0.47 -10.53 -3.43
CA SER A 74 -0.37 -11.79 -2.67
C SER A 74 -0.69 -11.60 -1.20
N LEU A 75 -1.47 -12.51 -0.62
CA LEU A 75 -1.82 -12.55 0.80
C LEU A 75 -1.71 -13.98 1.31
N ALA A 76 -0.89 -14.20 2.34
CA ALA A 76 -0.77 -15.52 2.94
C ALA A 76 -0.57 -15.45 4.46
N VAL A 77 -1.09 -16.47 5.14
CA VAL A 77 -0.84 -16.72 6.57
C VAL A 77 -0.55 -18.21 6.73
N LYS A 78 0.57 -18.54 7.38
CA LYS A 78 0.98 -19.91 7.69
C LYS A 78 -0.15 -20.63 8.41
N ARG A 79 -0.37 -21.92 8.08
CA ARG A 79 -1.49 -22.71 8.60
C ARG A 79 -1.57 -22.72 10.13
N SER A 80 -0.42 -22.78 10.80
CA SER A 80 -0.29 -22.73 12.27
C SER A 80 -0.80 -21.43 12.91
N HIS A 81 -0.93 -20.35 12.13
CA HIS A 81 -1.30 -19.01 12.59
C HIS A 81 -2.60 -18.49 11.97
N ARG A 82 -3.37 -19.36 11.31
CA ARG A 82 -4.70 -19.03 10.77
C ARG A 82 -5.73 -18.91 11.90
N ARG A 83 -6.89 -18.31 11.58
CA ARG A 83 -8.00 -18.06 12.53
C ARG A 83 -7.69 -17.09 13.67
N LEU A 84 -6.56 -16.38 13.61
CA LEU A 84 -6.18 -15.31 14.55
C LEU A 84 -6.50 -13.89 14.05
N GLY A 85 -7.26 -13.78 12.95
CA GLY A 85 -7.61 -12.48 12.33
C GLY A 85 -6.44 -11.75 11.65
N LEU A 86 -5.28 -12.40 11.48
CA LEU A 86 -4.08 -11.77 10.90
C LEU A 86 -4.30 -11.26 9.47
N ALA A 87 -4.95 -12.07 8.62
CA ALA A 87 -5.21 -11.69 7.23
C ALA A 87 -6.06 -10.42 7.14
N GLN A 88 -7.08 -10.29 7.99
CA GLN A 88 -7.92 -9.09 8.04
C GLN A 88 -7.10 -7.87 8.46
N LYS A 89 -6.33 -7.98 9.55
CA LYS A 89 -5.50 -6.87 10.05
C LYS A 89 -4.45 -6.42 9.02
N LEU A 90 -3.82 -7.36 8.32
CA LEU A 90 -2.87 -7.06 7.24
C LEU A 90 -3.55 -6.28 6.11
N MET A 91 -4.71 -6.74 5.66
CA MET A 91 -5.49 -6.09 4.61
C MET A 91 -5.96 -4.68 4.99
N ASP A 92 -6.36 -4.48 6.24
CA ASP A 92 -6.78 -3.18 6.74
C ASP A 92 -5.62 -2.19 6.80
N GLN A 93 -4.42 -2.63 7.21
CA GLN A 93 -3.21 -1.80 7.17
C GLN A 93 -2.81 -1.41 5.75
N ALA A 94 -2.79 -2.38 4.83
CA ALA A 94 -2.47 -2.13 3.43
C ALA A 94 -3.47 -1.14 2.80
N SER A 95 -4.76 -1.34 3.03
CA SER A 95 -5.80 -0.47 2.45
C SER A 95 -5.79 0.92 3.02
N ARG A 96 -5.54 1.06 4.33
CA ARG A 96 -5.32 2.38 4.94
C ARG A 96 -4.13 3.08 4.28
N ALA A 97 -3.02 2.39 4.07
CA ALA A 97 -1.84 2.95 3.42
C ALA A 97 -2.12 3.36 1.95
N MET A 98 -2.92 2.59 1.22
CA MET A 98 -3.36 2.93 -0.14
C MET A 98 -4.15 4.25 -0.16
N ILE A 99 -5.05 4.44 0.81
CA ILE A 99 -5.83 5.69 0.93
C ILE A 99 -4.92 6.87 1.29
N GLU A 100 -4.11 6.72 2.34
CA GLU A 100 -3.33 7.82 2.91
C GLU A 100 -2.22 8.31 1.97
N ASN A 101 -1.59 7.40 1.21
CA ASN A 101 -0.44 7.75 0.36
C ASN A 101 -0.83 7.98 -1.10
N PHE A 102 -1.90 7.35 -1.60
CA PHE A 102 -2.24 7.33 -3.02
C PHE A 102 -3.69 7.68 -3.33
N SER A 103 -4.49 8.05 -2.33
CA SER A 103 -5.91 8.41 -2.49
C SER A 103 -6.75 7.32 -3.19
N ALA A 104 -6.40 6.05 -2.97
CA ALA A 104 -7.06 4.91 -3.59
C ALA A 104 -8.57 4.91 -3.33
N LYS A 105 -9.36 4.69 -4.39
CA LYS A 105 -10.83 4.64 -4.32
C LYS A 105 -11.34 3.25 -3.96
N TYR A 106 -10.66 2.23 -4.44
CA TYR A 106 -10.95 0.84 -4.14
C TYR A 106 -9.66 0.02 -4.10
N VAL A 107 -9.78 -1.23 -3.69
CA VAL A 107 -8.73 -2.24 -3.81
C VAL A 107 -9.26 -3.46 -4.55
N SER A 108 -8.46 -3.99 -5.48
CA SER A 108 -8.79 -5.16 -6.29
C SER A 108 -7.91 -6.37 -5.94
N LEU A 109 -8.38 -7.57 -6.29
CA LEU A 109 -7.62 -8.81 -6.23
C LEU A 109 -8.24 -9.89 -7.12
N HIS A 110 -7.47 -10.95 -7.38
CA HIS A 110 -7.93 -12.16 -8.04
C HIS A 110 -7.95 -13.34 -7.07
N VAL A 111 -8.99 -14.16 -7.13
CA VAL A 111 -9.10 -15.38 -6.32
C VAL A 111 -9.66 -16.55 -7.12
N ARG A 112 -9.03 -17.73 -6.98
CA ARG A 112 -9.52 -19.00 -7.52
C ARG A 112 -10.97 -19.28 -7.11
N LYS A 113 -11.81 -19.69 -8.07
CA LYS A 113 -13.21 -20.06 -7.79
C LYS A 113 -13.32 -21.21 -6.77
N SER A 114 -12.36 -22.13 -6.78
CA SER A 114 -12.32 -23.27 -5.85
C SER A 114 -11.89 -22.89 -4.42
N ASN A 115 -11.27 -21.72 -4.19
CA ASN A 115 -10.70 -21.35 -2.90
C ASN A 115 -11.75 -20.80 -1.92
N ARG A 116 -12.55 -21.71 -1.36
CA ARG A 116 -13.64 -21.40 -0.40
C ARG A 116 -13.18 -20.61 0.83
N ALA A 117 -11.98 -20.87 1.33
CA ALA A 117 -11.46 -20.20 2.51
C ALA A 117 -11.15 -18.72 2.24
N ALA A 118 -10.51 -18.43 1.10
CA ALA A 118 -10.23 -17.07 0.67
C ALA A 118 -11.51 -16.33 0.28
N LEU A 119 -12.44 -16.98 -0.44
CA LEU A 119 -13.73 -16.39 -0.77
C LEU A 119 -14.51 -15.95 0.46
N HIS A 120 -14.55 -16.79 1.51
CA HIS A 120 -15.19 -16.41 2.77
C HIS A 120 -14.49 -15.21 3.44
N LEU A 121 -13.15 -15.19 3.46
CA LEU A 121 -12.40 -14.05 3.99
C LEU A 121 -12.71 -12.76 3.22
N TYR A 122 -12.60 -12.79 1.89
CA TYR A 122 -12.76 -11.61 1.06
C TYR A 122 -14.22 -11.12 1.06
N SER A 123 -15.19 -11.98 0.81
CA SER A 123 -16.60 -11.57 0.76
C SER A 123 -17.20 -11.28 2.12
N ASN A 124 -17.10 -12.20 3.08
CA ASN A 124 -17.84 -12.08 4.34
C ASN A 124 -17.14 -11.22 5.39
N THR A 125 -15.80 -11.24 5.44
CA THR A 125 -15.04 -10.52 6.49
C THR A 125 -14.54 -9.18 6.00
N LEU A 126 -14.11 -9.09 4.74
CA LEU A 126 -13.48 -7.90 4.17
C LEU A 126 -14.40 -7.12 3.23
N ASN A 127 -15.63 -7.58 2.99
CA ASN A 127 -16.63 -6.89 2.16
C ASN A 127 -16.19 -6.64 0.71
N PHE A 128 -15.37 -7.54 0.15
CA PHE A 128 -15.11 -7.56 -1.28
C PHE A 128 -16.33 -8.09 -2.04
N GLN A 129 -16.59 -7.50 -3.19
CA GLN A 129 -17.64 -7.90 -4.12
C GLN A 129 -17.01 -8.43 -5.40
N VAL A 130 -17.60 -9.45 -5.99
CA VAL A 130 -17.17 -9.96 -7.30
C VAL A 130 -17.54 -8.91 -8.35
N SER A 131 -16.53 -8.43 -9.07
CA SER A 131 -16.70 -7.50 -10.20
C SER A 131 -16.92 -8.28 -11.48
N GLU A 132 -16.05 -9.27 -11.73
CA GLU A 132 -16.04 -10.04 -12.96
C GLU A 132 -15.48 -11.45 -12.75
N VAL A 133 -15.67 -12.28 -13.77
CA VAL A 133 -15.10 -13.62 -13.85
C VAL A 133 -14.11 -13.64 -15.00
N GLU A 134 -12.86 -13.94 -14.71
CA GLU A 134 -11.80 -14.04 -15.71
C GLU A 134 -11.60 -15.52 -16.09
N PRO A 135 -11.99 -15.92 -17.31
CA PRO A 135 -11.90 -17.31 -17.73
C PRO A 135 -10.45 -17.73 -17.93
N LYS A 136 -10.07 -18.92 -17.45
CA LYS A 136 -8.72 -19.50 -17.59
C LYS A 136 -7.60 -18.55 -17.16
N TYR A 137 -7.81 -17.80 -16.09
CA TYR A 137 -6.84 -16.85 -15.55
C TYR A 137 -5.57 -17.54 -15.03
N TYR A 138 -5.73 -18.67 -14.35
CA TYR A 138 -4.61 -19.42 -13.79
C TYR A 138 -4.02 -20.40 -14.82
N ALA A 139 -2.73 -20.73 -14.65
CA ALA A 139 -1.98 -21.56 -15.60
C ALA A 139 -2.53 -22.99 -15.77
N ASP A 140 -3.24 -23.51 -14.77
CA ASP A 140 -3.95 -24.78 -14.82
C ASP A 140 -5.32 -24.69 -15.52
N GLY A 141 -5.66 -23.51 -16.03
CA GLY A 141 -6.92 -23.23 -16.71
C GLY A 141 -8.09 -22.93 -15.76
N GLU A 142 -7.84 -22.79 -14.45
CA GLU A 142 -8.90 -22.39 -13.52
C GLU A 142 -9.29 -20.91 -13.73
N ASP A 143 -10.59 -20.62 -13.66
CA ASP A 143 -11.09 -19.25 -13.68
C ASP A 143 -10.79 -18.52 -12.37
N ALA A 144 -10.65 -17.20 -12.45
CA ALA A 144 -10.58 -16.31 -11.30
C ALA A 144 -11.87 -15.50 -11.14
N TYR A 145 -12.21 -15.17 -9.89
CA TYR A 145 -13.03 -14.00 -9.59
C TYR A 145 -12.12 -12.80 -9.43
N ALA A 146 -12.34 -11.75 -10.22
CA ALA A 146 -11.80 -10.44 -9.92
C ALA A 146 -12.75 -9.76 -8.92
N MET A 147 -12.22 -9.42 -7.75
CA MET A 147 -12.99 -8.86 -6.65
C MET A 147 -12.54 -7.44 -6.35
N LYS A 148 -13.48 -6.57 -5.96
CA LYS A 148 -13.22 -5.18 -5.59
C LYS A 148 -13.83 -4.86 -4.22
N ARG A 149 -13.13 -4.03 -3.44
CA ARG A 149 -13.64 -3.42 -2.21
C ARG A 149 -13.54 -1.92 -2.30
N ASP A 150 -14.67 -1.24 -2.18
CA ASP A 150 -14.72 0.22 -2.08
C ASP A 150 -14.03 0.70 -0.78
N LEU A 151 -13.20 1.74 -0.91
CA LEU A 151 -12.46 2.34 0.20
C LEU A 151 -13.00 3.71 0.61
N SER A 152 -14.08 4.18 -0.02
CA SER A 152 -14.64 5.52 0.18
C SER A 152 -15.09 5.72 1.63
N GLN A 153 -15.79 4.73 2.20
CA GLN A 153 -16.23 4.79 3.60
C GLN A 153 -15.05 4.85 4.59
N MET A 154 -14.02 4.03 4.36
CA MET A 154 -12.80 4.03 5.18
C MET A 154 -12.05 5.37 5.06
N ALA A 155 -11.97 5.92 3.86
CA ALA A 155 -11.33 7.21 3.61
C ALA A 155 -12.04 8.36 4.34
N ASP A 156 -13.37 8.36 4.35
CA ASP A 156 -14.15 9.37 5.08
C ASP A 156 -13.97 9.28 6.60
N GLU A 157 -13.90 8.07 7.14
CA GLU A 157 -13.63 7.87 8.56
C GLU A 157 -12.23 8.38 8.94
N LEU A 158 -11.20 8.06 8.16
CA LEU A 158 -9.83 8.54 8.37
C LEU A 158 -9.76 10.08 8.32
N ARG A 159 -10.44 10.71 7.36
CA ARG A 159 -10.53 12.19 7.28
C ARG A 159 -11.17 12.78 8.53
N ARG A 160 -12.28 12.22 9.02
CA ARG A 160 -12.93 12.68 10.26
C ARG A 160 -12.00 12.59 11.47
N GLN A 161 -11.26 11.49 11.61
CA GLN A 161 -10.30 11.31 12.71
C GLN A 161 -9.16 12.34 12.67
N LEU A 162 -8.67 12.70 11.48
CA LEU A 162 -7.63 13.74 11.32
C LEU A 162 -8.13 15.12 11.73
N VAL A 163 -9.37 15.49 11.37
CA VAL A 163 -9.99 16.77 11.76
C VAL A 163 -10.12 16.86 13.29
N LEU A 164 -10.60 15.80 13.94
CA LEU A 164 -10.74 15.76 15.41
C LEU A 164 -9.39 15.89 16.14
N LYS A 165 -8.34 15.23 15.64
CA LYS A 165 -6.99 15.36 16.21
C LYS A 165 -6.42 16.76 16.07
N LYS A 166 -6.60 17.41 14.90
CA LYS A 166 -6.18 18.80 14.68
C LYS A 166 -6.94 19.77 15.59
N GLY A 167 -8.26 19.62 15.72
CA GLY A 167 -9.06 20.45 16.63
C GLY A 167 -8.63 20.35 18.09
N ARG A 168 -8.22 19.16 18.54
CA ARG A 168 -7.72 18.95 19.92
C ARG A 168 -6.37 19.63 20.17
N TYR A 169 -5.50 19.69 19.17
CA TYR A 169 -4.24 20.45 19.23
C TYR A 169 -4.48 21.97 19.25
N VAL A 170 -5.45 22.47 18.47
CA VAL A 170 -5.80 23.90 18.46
C VAL A 170 -6.39 24.34 19.81
N VAL A 171 -7.24 23.53 20.44
CA VAL A 171 -7.82 23.84 21.77
C VAL A 171 -6.77 23.81 22.90
N LEU A 172 -5.73 22.99 22.79
CA LEU A 172 -4.62 22.96 23.76
C LEU A 172 -3.61 24.10 23.59
N GLY A 173 -3.63 24.81 22.45
CA GLY A 173 -2.76 25.95 22.16
C GLY A 173 -3.27 27.31 22.68
N SER A 174 -4.41 27.35 23.38
CA SER A 174 -5.00 28.59 23.90
C SER A 174 -5.08 28.58 25.44
N LYS A 175 -3.92 28.64 26.10
CA LYS A 175 -3.83 29.09 27.50
C LYS A 175 -2.81 30.23 27.60
N GLU A 176 -3.38 31.43 27.69
CA GLU A 176 -2.94 32.69 28.33
C GLU A 176 -1.44 33.04 28.36
N ASN A 177 -1.11 34.14 27.67
CA ASN A 177 -0.01 35.02 28.06
C ASN A 177 -0.60 36.42 28.29
N GLN A 178 -0.68 36.86 29.55
CA GLN A 178 -1.04 38.24 29.93
C GLN A 178 0.19 38.95 30.53
N GLY A 179 0.49 40.15 29.99
CA GLY A 179 1.38 41.18 30.54
C GLY A 179 2.88 40.97 30.23
N SER A 180 3.69 41.95 29.82
CA SER A 180 3.55 43.41 29.78
C SER A 180 4.75 44.06 29.03
N THR A 181 4.47 45.08 28.23
CA THR A 181 5.25 46.32 27.96
C THR A 181 6.66 46.27 27.31
N LEU A 182 6.72 46.85 26.09
CA LEU A 182 7.90 47.37 25.36
C LEU A 182 8.39 48.72 25.96
N PRO A 183 9.66 49.15 25.77
CA PRO A 183 10.04 49.91 24.55
C PRO A 183 11.43 49.54 23.96
N GLY A 184 11.60 49.75 22.64
CA GLY A 184 12.90 49.77 21.92
C GLY A 184 13.58 51.15 22.00
N PRO A 185 14.38 51.62 21.03
CA PRO A 185 14.95 50.97 19.81
C PRO A 185 16.48 51.20 19.66
N GLU A 186 17.15 50.60 18.66
CA GLU A 186 18.26 51.27 17.93
C GLU A 186 18.66 50.54 16.64
N GLU A 187 19.17 51.34 15.71
CA GLU A 187 19.32 51.17 14.26
C GLU A 187 20.52 50.30 13.85
N ALA A 188 20.48 49.73 12.63
CA ALA A 188 21.47 50.00 11.59
C ALA A 188 21.19 49.21 10.31
N SER A 189 21.22 49.95 9.22
CA SER A 189 21.15 49.55 7.81
C SER A 189 22.40 48.81 7.33
N GLN A 190 22.26 47.97 6.31
CA GLN A 190 22.82 48.23 4.98
C GLN A 190 22.53 47.07 4.01
N GLN A 191 22.57 47.47 2.74
CA GLN A 191 22.02 46.90 1.52
C GLN A 191 23.21 46.46 0.66
N GLU A 192 23.10 45.39 -0.14
CA GLU A 192 23.37 45.45 -1.58
C GLU A 192 23.20 44.09 -2.29
N ASN A 193 22.69 44.20 -3.52
CA ASN A 193 22.37 43.18 -4.52
C ASN A 193 23.64 42.60 -5.22
N LEU A 194 23.54 41.43 -5.88
CA LEU A 194 23.39 41.31 -7.35
C LEU A 194 23.57 39.87 -7.91
N ALA A 195 22.52 39.47 -8.62
CA ALA A 195 22.40 38.71 -9.88
C ALA A 195 23.49 37.75 -10.44
N GLY A 196 23.00 36.62 -10.98
CA GLY A 196 23.19 36.27 -12.41
C GLY A 196 23.82 34.89 -12.71
N GLY A 197 23.14 34.07 -13.52
CA GLY A 197 23.76 32.93 -14.22
C GLY A 197 22.78 31.84 -14.69
N ASP A 198 22.76 31.60 -16.00
CA ASP A 198 21.76 30.91 -16.84
C ASP A 198 22.22 29.51 -17.33
N SER A 199 21.34 28.82 -18.08
CA SER A 199 21.51 27.66 -18.99
C SER A 199 21.47 26.25 -18.37
N GLY A 200 20.90 25.20 -18.98
CA GLY A 200 20.24 24.99 -20.28
C GLY A 200 20.06 23.48 -20.52
N SER A 201 18.95 23.11 -21.19
CA SER A 201 18.63 21.88 -21.96
C SER A 201 19.13 20.48 -21.52
N ASP A 202 18.22 19.49 -21.44
CA ASP A 202 18.28 18.38 -22.41
C ASP A 202 17.02 17.49 -22.46
N SER A 203 16.96 16.73 -23.55
CA SER A 203 15.77 16.28 -24.26
C SER A 203 15.26 14.87 -23.91
N LYS A 204 13.98 14.68 -24.24
CA LYS A 204 13.25 13.45 -24.60
C LYS A 204 14.08 12.17 -24.82
N ASP A 205 13.72 11.11 -24.11
CA ASP A 205 13.34 9.81 -24.70
C ASP A 205 12.68 8.93 -23.63
N SER A 206 11.47 8.44 -23.89
CA SER A 206 10.79 7.44 -23.04
C SER A 206 9.74 6.71 -23.88
N THR A 207 10.23 5.83 -24.74
CA THR A 207 9.45 4.80 -25.41
C THR A 207 9.54 3.49 -24.61
N ASP A 208 8.36 2.86 -24.47
CA ASP A 208 8.13 1.42 -24.36
C ASP A 208 8.46 0.70 -23.04
N VAL A 209 7.55 0.80 -22.06
CA VAL A 209 7.48 -0.09 -20.87
C VAL A 209 6.29 -1.07 -20.94
N GLN A 210 5.46 -1.02 -21.98
CA GLN A 210 4.33 -1.93 -22.17
C GLN A 210 4.74 -3.37 -22.55
N ASP A 211 6.01 -3.62 -22.89
CA ASP A 211 6.48 -4.93 -23.37
C ASP A 211 6.92 -5.93 -22.28
N ILE A 212 7.01 -5.50 -21.01
CA ILE A 212 7.53 -6.37 -19.93
C ILE A 212 6.47 -7.36 -19.42
N MET A 213 5.18 -7.09 -19.61
CA MET A 213 4.12 -8.02 -19.21
C MET A 213 3.97 -9.21 -20.16
N GLN A 214 4.38 -9.11 -21.42
CA GLN A 214 4.30 -10.23 -22.37
C GLN A 214 5.51 -11.17 -22.30
N THR A 215 6.67 -10.70 -21.84
CA THR A 215 7.92 -11.50 -21.81
C THR A 215 8.15 -12.31 -20.54
N LEU A 216 7.32 -12.14 -19.49
CA LEU A 216 7.43 -12.94 -18.26
C LEU A 216 6.41 -14.09 -18.17
N GLY A 217 5.53 -14.22 -19.16
CA GLY A 217 4.54 -15.31 -19.26
C GLY A 217 4.97 -16.52 -20.10
N SER A 218 6.18 -16.51 -20.68
CA SER A 218 6.66 -17.60 -21.57
C SER A 218 7.94 -18.24 -21.03
N THR A 219 7.82 -19.01 -19.95
CA THR A 219 8.78 -20.10 -19.68
C THR A 219 8.02 -21.32 -19.18
N SER A 220 7.52 -22.10 -20.14
CA SER A 220 7.34 -23.56 -20.10
C SER A 220 7.17 -24.03 -21.54
#